data_AF-A0A7Y5NHR9-F1
#
_entry.id   AF-A0A7Y5NHR9-F1
#
_cell.length_a   1.000
_cell.length_b   1.000
_cell.length_c   1.000
_cell.angle_alpha   90.00
_cell.angle_beta   90.00
_cell.angle_gamma   90.00
#
_symmetry.space_group_name_H-M   'P 1'
#
loop_
_entity.id
_entity.type
_entity.pdbx_description
1 polymer ?
#
loop_
_entity_poly.entity_id
_entity_poly.type
_entity_poly.pdbx_seq_one_letter_code
_entity_poly.pdbx_strand_id
1 'polypeptide(L)'
;MSASRSAAALTVAVVALTVALAQPAFAATTITRADLQGTSVRIEGSGSSPNAPLTVNGGVLTGQADANGAFRIQSNSFAQPADCVVTV
;
A
#
# COMPACT_ATOMS: atom_id res chain seq x y z
N MET A 1 9.03 11.12 47.40
CA MET A 1 9.65 11.57 46.13
C MET A 1 10.25 10.43 45.29
N SER A 2 10.47 9.23 45.81
CA SER A 2 10.93 8.06 45.04
C SER A 2 9.83 7.40 44.21
N ALA A 3 8.62 7.22 44.78
CA ALA A 3 7.49 6.56 44.11
C ALA A 3 6.99 7.32 42.86
N SER A 4 7.00 8.66 42.87
CA SER A 4 6.58 9.47 41.72
C SER A 4 7.58 9.44 40.56
N ARG A 5 8.88 9.24 40.85
CA ARG A 5 9.93 9.06 39.84
C ARG A 5 9.86 7.69 39.19
N SER A 6 9.56 6.65 39.97
CA SER A 6 9.35 5.29 39.46
C SER A 6 8.12 5.19 38.57
N ALA A 7 7.02 5.85 38.95
CA ALA A 7 5.80 5.88 38.13
C ALA A 7 6.03 6.58 36.78
N ALA A 8 6.77 7.71 36.76
CA ALA A 8 7.11 8.43 35.54
C ALA A 8 8.05 7.65 34.61
N ALA A 9 9.02 6.92 35.18
CA ALA A 9 9.92 6.08 34.38
C ALA A 9 9.18 4.94 33.69
N LEU A 10 8.21 4.33 34.38
CA LEU A 10 7.41 3.23 33.84
C LEU A 10 6.52 3.71 32.69
N THR A 11 5.87 4.87 32.82
CA THR A 11 5.05 5.43 31.72
C THR A 11 5.88 5.79 30.50
N VAL A 12 7.06 6.39 30.68
CA VAL A 12 7.95 6.70 29.55
C VAL A 12 8.41 5.43 28.84
N ALA A 13 8.78 4.38 29.59
CA ALA A 13 9.18 3.10 29.01
C ALA A 13 8.04 2.43 28.23
N VAL A 14 6.82 2.45 28.76
CA VAL A 14 5.63 1.92 28.08
C VAL A 14 5.35 2.70 26.80
N VAL A 15 5.37 4.04 26.85
CA VAL A 15 5.13 4.88 25.66
C VAL A 15 6.20 4.63 24.60
N ALA A 16 7.49 4.61 24.97
CA ALA A 16 8.58 4.34 24.04
C ALA A 16 8.43 2.96 23.38
N LEU A 17 8.03 1.95 24.14
CA LEU A 17 7.78 0.61 23.60
C LEU A 17 6.57 0.59 22.65
N THR A 18 5.48 1.29 22.96
CA THR A 18 4.32 1.36 22.07
C THR A 18 4.62 2.08 20.76
N VAL A 19 5.45 3.12 20.78
CA VAL A 19 5.88 3.83 19.56
C VAL A 19 6.81 2.94 18.73
N ALA A 20 7.71 2.19 19.37
CA ALA A 20 8.63 1.29 18.67
C ALA A 20 7.91 0.10 18.00
N LEU A 21 6.75 -0.31 18.53
CA LEU A 21 5.96 -1.43 18.02
C LEU A 21 4.76 -1.00 17.17
N ALA A 22 4.55 0.30 16.98
CA ALA A 22 3.44 0.79 16.18
C ALA A 22 3.60 0.34 14.72
N GLN A 23 2.63 -0.44 14.23
CA GLN A 23 2.56 -0.79 12.82
C GLN A 23 2.03 0.42 12.04
N PRO A 24 2.62 0.75 10.87
CA PRO A 24 2.06 1.79 10.02
C PRO A 24 0.66 1.37 9.57
N ALA A 25 -0.34 2.21 9.84
CA ALA A 25 -1.66 2.01 9.27
C ALA A 25 -1.55 2.23 7.76
N PHE A 26 -1.67 1.16 6.97
CA PHE A 26 -1.73 1.26 5.52
C PHE A 26 -3.03 1.98 5.15
N ALA A 27 -2.89 3.18 4.60
CA ALA A 27 -4.02 3.96 4.12
C ALA A 27 -4.81 3.15 3.07
N ALA A 28 -6.11 3.43 2.93
CA ALA A 28 -6.90 2.83 1.87
C ALA A 28 -6.23 3.10 0.51
N THR A 29 -5.87 2.03 -0.21
CA THR A 29 -5.28 2.15 -1.55
C THR A 29 -6.24 2.91 -2.44
N THR A 30 -5.74 3.96 -3.08
CA THR A 30 -6.54 4.83 -3.95
C THR A 30 -6.00 4.73 -5.37
N ILE A 31 -6.88 4.42 -6.32
CA ILE A 31 -6.54 4.41 -7.74
C ILE A 31 -6.95 5.78 -8.30
N THR A 32 -5.97 6.54 -8.78
CA THR A 32 -6.18 7.88 -9.36
C THR A 32 -6.34 7.84 -10.87
N ARG A 33 -5.87 6.76 -11.51
CA ARG A 33 -6.08 6.48 -12.93
C ARG A 33 -6.20 4.98 -13.16
N ALA A 34 -7.21 4.59 -13.92
CA ALA A 34 -7.31 3.27 -14.52
C ALA A 34 -7.77 3.48 -15.97
N ASP A 35 -6.88 3.19 -16.91
CA ASP A 35 -7.12 3.33 -18.34
C ASP A 35 -6.77 2.03 -19.04
N LEU A 36 -7.65 1.58 -19.92
CA LEU A 36 -7.47 0.40 -20.76
C LEU A 36 -7.86 0.75 -22.20
N GLN A 37 -6.89 0.72 -23.10
CA GLN A 37 -7.03 1.04 -24.52
C GLN A 37 -6.46 -0.11 -25.35
N GLY A 38 -7.33 -1.00 -25.85
CA GLY A 38 -6.91 -2.23 -26.50
C GLY A 38 -6.10 -3.12 -25.54
N THR A 39 -4.85 -3.40 -25.88
CA THR A 39 -3.90 -4.14 -25.01
C THR A 39 -3.06 -3.22 -24.12
N SER A 40 -3.23 -1.90 -24.22
CA SER A 40 -2.54 -0.93 -23.38
C SER A 40 -3.32 -0.69 -22.10
N VAL A 41 -2.72 -0.98 -20.96
CA VAL A 41 -3.25 -0.66 -19.64
C VAL A 41 -2.33 0.30 -18.91
N ARG A 42 -2.92 1.25 -18.20
CA ARG A 42 -2.23 2.15 -17.27
C ARG A 42 -3.04 2.29 -15.98
N ILE A 43 -2.42 1.95 -14.87
CA ILE A 43 -2.99 2.06 -13.53
C ILE A 43 -2.04 2.90 -12.69
N GLU A 44 -2.57 3.93 -12.03
CA GLU A 44 -1.82 4.80 -11.12
C GLU A 44 -2.58 4.93 -9.81
N GLY A 45 -1.83 5.04 -8.72
CA GLY A 45 -2.42 5.17 -7.41
C GLY A 45 -1.40 5.35 -6.30
N SER A 46 -1.92 5.36 -5.08
CA SER A 46 -1.15 5.54 -3.85
C SER A 46 -1.79 4.81 -2.67
N GLY A 47 -1.09 4.81 -1.53
CA GLY A 47 -1.56 4.17 -0.30
C GLY A 47 -1.22 2.69 -0.19
N SER A 48 -0.43 2.15 -1.14
CA SER A 48 0.16 0.83 -0.97
C SER A 48 1.17 0.83 0.17
N SER A 49 1.45 -0.35 0.72
CA SER A 49 2.64 -0.52 1.55
C SER A 49 3.90 -0.10 0.77
N PRO A 50 4.81 0.68 1.39
CA PRO A 50 6.07 1.08 0.77
C PRO A 50 6.86 -0.12 0.23
N ASN A 51 7.37 0.01 -1.00
CA ASN A 51 8.16 -1.03 -1.69
C ASN A 51 7.45 -2.38 -1.86
N ALA A 52 6.12 -2.42 -1.72
CA ALA A 52 5.37 -3.65 -1.80
C ALA A 52 5.12 -4.09 -3.25
N PRO A 53 5.19 -5.41 -3.52
CA PRO A 53 4.85 -5.98 -4.81
C PRO A 53 3.37 -5.78 -5.09
N LEU A 54 3.09 -5.38 -6.32
CA LEU A 54 1.74 -5.17 -6.82
C LEU A 54 1.46 -6.17 -7.94
N THR A 55 0.24 -6.71 -7.95
CA THR A 55 -0.24 -7.59 -9.01
C THR A 55 -1.55 -7.04 -9.58
N VAL A 56 -1.71 -7.16 -10.90
CA VAL A 56 -2.94 -6.83 -11.62
C VAL A 56 -3.46 -8.09 -12.27
N ASN A 57 -4.76 -8.32 -12.17
CA ASN A 57 -5.44 -9.49 -12.75
C ASN A 57 -4.76 -10.82 -12.37
N GLY A 58 -4.60 -11.07 -11.07
CA GLY A 58 -4.00 -12.33 -10.57
C GLY A 58 -2.51 -12.50 -10.87
N GLY A 59 -1.81 -11.44 -11.27
CA GLY A 59 -0.36 -11.46 -11.56
C GLY A 59 0.00 -11.41 -13.04
N VAL A 60 -0.98 -11.24 -13.94
CA VAL A 60 -0.74 -11.01 -15.37
C VAL A 60 0.15 -9.79 -15.59
N LEU A 61 -0.02 -8.75 -14.78
CA LEU A 61 0.98 -7.68 -14.66
C LEU A 61 1.47 -7.59 -13.23
N THR A 62 2.73 -7.22 -13.10
CA THR A 62 3.37 -6.96 -11.84
C THR A 62 3.94 -5.55 -11.83
N GLY A 63 4.01 -4.98 -10.64
CA GLY A 63 4.61 -3.68 -10.39
C GLY A 63 5.17 -3.62 -8.98
N GLN A 64 5.72 -2.47 -8.64
CA GLN A 64 6.20 -2.18 -7.31
C GLN A 64 5.70 -0.80 -6.89
N ALA A 65 5.24 -0.70 -5.65
CA ALA A 65 5.06 0.61 -5.04
C ALA A 65 6.43 1.22 -4.71
N ASP A 66 6.54 2.54 -4.73
CA ASP A 66 7.74 3.25 -4.29
C ASP A 66 7.83 3.27 -2.76
N ALA A 67 8.87 3.95 -2.25
CA ALA A 67 9.10 4.09 -0.80
C ALA A 67 8.00 4.91 -0.07
N ASN A 68 7.13 5.59 -0.80
CA ASN A 68 6.00 6.35 -0.26
C ASN A 68 4.65 5.62 -0.49
N GLY A 69 4.66 4.43 -1.09
CA GLY A 69 3.43 3.69 -1.39
C GLY A 69 2.70 4.16 -2.65
N ALA A 70 3.31 5.02 -3.48
CA ALA A 70 2.78 5.41 -4.77
C ALA A 70 3.19 4.41 -5.86
N PHE A 71 2.36 4.25 -6.88
CA PHE A 71 2.62 3.28 -7.93
C PHE A 71 2.07 3.71 -9.28
N ARG A 72 2.75 3.25 -10.33
CA ARG A 72 2.32 3.32 -11.72
C ARG A 72 2.65 2.00 -12.41
N ILE A 73 1.63 1.31 -12.88
CA ILE A 73 1.76 0.07 -13.65
C ILE A 73 1.28 0.38 -15.05
N GLN A 74 2.13 0.11 -16.05
CA GLN A 74 1.80 0.31 -17.44
C GLN A 74 2.31 -0.85 -18.27
N SER A 75 1.48 -1.34 -19.18
CA SER A 75 1.85 -2.39 -20.12
C SER A 75 1.07 -2.21 -21.42
N ASN A 76 1.72 -2.48 -22.56
CA ASN A 76 1.10 -2.44 -23.88
C ASN A 76 0.68 -3.84 -24.38
N SER A 77 0.91 -4.86 -23.56
CA SER A 77 0.67 -6.26 -23.87
C SER A 77 -0.26 -6.91 -22.83
N PHE A 78 -1.18 -6.12 -22.26
CA PHE A 78 -2.21 -6.64 -21.38
C PHE A 78 -3.20 -7.48 -22.19
N ALA A 79 -2.93 -8.78 -22.24
CA ALA A 79 -3.80 -9.78 -22.83
C ALA A 79 -4.55 -10.47 -21.68
N GLN A 80 -5.75 -9.97 -21.36
CA GLN A 80 -6.68 -10.72 -20.53
C GLN A 80 -7.21 -11.92 -21.35
N PRO A 81 -7.57 -13.07 -20.76
CA PRO A 81 -8.65 -13.87 -21.33
C PRO A 81 -9.90 -12.98 -21.45
N ALA A 82 -10.62 -13.12 -22.57
CA ALA A 82 -11.53 -12.19 -23.26
C ALA A 82 -12.64 -11.43 -22.49
N ASP A 83 -12.77 -11.49 -21.16
CA ASP A 83 -14.02 -11.10 -20.50
C ASP A 83 -13.86 -9.93 -19.53
N CYS A 84 -14.11 -8.71 -20.01
CA CYS A 84 -14.26 -7.53 -19.16
C CYS A 84 -15.70 -7.51 -18.60
N VAL A 85 -15.91 -8.02 -17.39
CA VAL A 85 -17.22 -7.96 -16.69
C VAL A 85 -17.17 -6.87 -15.63
N VAL A 86 -18.10 -5.91 -15.73
CA VAL A 86 -18.34 -4.86 -14.73
C VAL A 86 -19.72 -5.08 -14.13
N THR A 87 -19.80 -5.36 -12.83
CA THR A 87 -21.05 -5.46 -12.07
C THR A 87 -21.11 -4.36 -11.01
N VAL A 88 -22.30 -3.76 -10.85
CA VAL A 88 -22.61 -2.76 -9.82
C VAL A 88 -22.85 -3.40 -8.45
#